data_AF-A0A821D697-F1
#
_entry.id   AF-A0A821D697-F1
#
_cell.length_a   1.000
_cell.length_b   1.000
_cell.length_c   1.000
_cell.angle_alpha   90.00
_cell.angle_beta   90.00
_cell.angle_gamma   90.00
#
_symmetry.space_group_name_H-M   'P 1'
#
loop_
_entity.id
_entity.type
_entity.pdbx_description
1 polymer ?
#
loop_
_entity_poly.entity_id
_entity_poly.type
_entity_poly.pdbx_seq_one_letter_code
_entity_poly.pdbx_strand_id
1 'polypeptide(L)'
;MLDQAKQLAWILRGLANYVFKIPIETLHLYRDINGARIAFNDHHALFFNLRYYEQVFADEVQPYLQATSSSIPIIYTIVNFYFMLTCHELAHNFEAAHNSNFIHHLETIAVKFMAEKDLFLQQFSFQNYLQNNFV
;
A
#
# COMPACT_ATOMS: atom_id res chain seq x y z
N MET A 1 4.32 -14.64 -9.74
CA MET A 1 3.30 -13.65 -10.14
C MET A 1 2.05 -13.76 -9.28
N LEU A 2 1.41 -14.93 -9.16
CA LEU A 2 0.18 -15.09 -8.38
C LEU A 2 0.37 -14.74 -6.90
N ASP A 3 1.55 -15.03 -6.33
CA ASP A 3 1.83 -14.76 -4.91
C ASP A 3 2.03 -13.27 -4.63
N GLN A 4 2.72 -12.54 -5.51
CA GLN A 4 2.91 -11.09 -5.38
C GLN A 4 1.57 -10.34 -5.47
N ALA A 5 0.68 -10.76 -6.38
CA ALA A 5 -0.65 -10.17 -6.48
C ALA A 5 -1.45 -10.36 -5.20
N LYS A 6 -1.40 -11.56 -4.59
CA LYS A 6 -2.06 -11.86 -3.32
C LYS A 6 -1.47 -11.05 -2.17
N GLN A 7 -0.15 -10.93 -2.09
CA GLN A 7 0.55 -10.16 -1.07
C GLN A 7 0.20 -8.68 -1.12
N LEU A 8 0.24 -8.09 -2.32
CA LEU A 8 -0.19 -6.70 -2.50
C LEU A 8 -1.67 -6.52 -2.16
N ALA A 9 -2.55 -7.40 -2.67
CA ALA A 9 -3.97 -7.37 -2.35
C ALA A 9 -4.20 -7.46 -0.84
N TRP A 10 -3.47 -8.31 -0.14
CA TRP A 10 -3.58 -8.46 1.30
C TRP A 10 -3.20 -7.17 2.06
N ILE A 11 -2.10 -6.52 1.67
CA ILE A 11 -1.70 -5.21 2.23
C ILE A 11 -2.79 -4.17 1.99
N LEU A 12 -3.25 -4.02 0.74
CA LEU A 12 -4.25 -3.01 0.37
C LEU A 12 -5.59 -3.25 1.08
N ARG A 13 -6.03 -4.52 1.18
CA ARG A 13 -7.24 -4.91 1.93
C ARG A 13 -7.12 -4.55 3.40
N GLY A 14 -5.95 -4.78 3.99
CA GLY A 14 -5.69 -4.42 5.38
C GLY A 14 -5.73 -2.90 5.61
N LEU A 15 -5.08 -2.14 4.73
CA LEU A 15 -5.14 -0.67 4.77
C LEU A 15 -6.58 -0.16 4.63
N ALA A 16 -7.37 -0.68 3.69
CA ALA A 16 -8.76 -0.28 3.53
C ALA A 16 -9.61 -0.57 4.78
N ASN A 17 -9.55 -1.79 5.30
CA ASN A 17 -10.43 -2.22 6.39
C ASN A 17 -10.00 -1.71 7.77
N TYR A 18 -8.70 -1.71 8.07
CA TYR A 18 -8.20 -1.43 9.41
C TYR A 18 -7.73 0.01 9.58
N VAL A 19 -7.28 0.66 8.51
CA VAL A 19 -6.73 2.02 8.56
C VAL A 19 -7.72 3.04 8.00
N PHE A 20 -7.96 3.05 6.69
CA PHE A 20 -8.71 4.12 6.01
C PHE A 20 -10.23 4.02 6.14
N LYS A 21 -10.76 2.83 6.48
CA LYS A 21 -12.20 2.54 6.59
C LYS A 21 -12.96 2.83 5.29
N ILE A 22 -12.36 2.47 4.16
CA ILE A 22 -12.95 2.63 2.82
C ILE A 22 -13.49 1.28 2.30
N PRO A 23 -14.53 1.27 1.45
CA PRO A 23 -15.04 0.03 0.85
C PRO A 23 -13.97 -0.66 0.00
N ILE A 24 -13.90 -1.98 0.07
CA ILE A 24 -12.84 -2.71 -0.65
C ILE A 24 -13.02 -2.64 -2.17
N GLU A 25 -14.24 -2.41 -2.61
CA GLU A 25 -14.65 -2.27 -4.00
C GLU A 25 -14.03 -1.03 -4.66
N THR A 26 -13.53 -0.07 -3.87
CA THR A 26 -12.81 1.10 -4.40
C THR A 26 -11.35 0.79 -4.74
N LEU A 27 -10.84 -0.39 -4.39
CA LEU A 27 -9.44 -0.77 -4.63
C LEU A 27 -9.34 -1.72 -5.83
N HIS A 28 -8.47 -1.37 -6.77
CA HIS A 28 -8.22 -2.15 -7.97
C HIS A 28 -6.73 -2.44 -8.15
N LEU A 29 -6.42 -3.67 -8.52
CA LEU A 29 -5.10 -4.05 -8.99
C LEU A 29 -5.10 -4.11 -10.50
N TYR A 30 -4.10 -3.51 -11.11
CA TYR A 30 -3.81 -3.67 -12.53
C TYR A 30 -2.32 -3.96 -12.71
N ARG A 31 -1.92 -4.37 -13.91
CA ARG A 31 -0.51 -4.60 -14.23
C ARG A 31 -0.20 -4.00 -15.58
N ASP A 32 0.51 -2.86 -15.57
CA ASP A 32 1.01 -2.21 -16.78
C ASP A 32 2.54 -2.23 -16.78
N ILE A 33 3.10 -2.88 -17.80
CA ILE A 33 4.54 -3.05 -17.96
C ILE A 33 5.23 -1.90 -18.70
N ASN A 34 4.48 -1.03 -19.36
CA ASN A 34 5.02 0.04 -20.20
C ASN A 34 4.75 1.43 -19.60
N GLY A 35 3.65 1.60 -18.86
CA GLY A 35 3.28 2.87 -18.26
C GLY A 35 4.10 3.22 -17.01
N ALA A 36 4.28 4.53 -16.77
CA ALA A 36 5.04 5.07 -15.65
C ALA A 36 4.23 5.27 -14.35
N ARG A 37 2.93 4.95 -14.35
CA ARG A 37 2.05 5.16 -13.18
C ARG A 37 2.21 4.02 -12.17
N ILE A 38 2.50 4.40 -10.93
CA ILE A 38 2.57 3.50 -9.77
C ILE A 38 1.15 3.21 -9.26
N ALA A 39 0.37 4.28 -9.10
CA ALA A 39 -1.06 4.23 -8.82
C ALA A 39 -1.74 5.43 -9.48
N PHE A 40 -3.07 5.42 -9.50
CA PHE A 40 -3.87 6.59 -9.83
C PHE A 40 -5.27 6.46 -9.21
N ASN A 41 -5.93 7.59 -9.04
CA ASN A 41 -7.35 7.68 -8.68
C ASN A 41 -8.16 8.09 -9.93
N ASP A 42 -9.22 7.34 -10.20
CA ASP A 42 -10.21 7.67 -11.23
C ASP A 42 -11.60 7.64 -10.59
N HIS A 43 -12.23 8.81 -10.44
CA HIS A 43 -13.57 8.97 -9.88
C HIS A 43 -13.79 8.22 -8.54
N HIS A 44 -12.86 8.38 -7.59
CA HIS A 44 -12.85 7.73 -6.28
C HIS A 44 -12.53 6.23 -6.28
N ALA A 45 -12.19 5.65 -7.44
CA ALA A 45 -11.63 4.32 -7.55
C ALA A 45 -10.09 4.40 -7.62
N LEU A 46 -9.43 3.64 -6.76
CA LEU A 46 -7.98 3.64 -6.57
C LEU A 46 -7.36 2.44 -7.28
N PHE A 47 -6.44 2.70 -8.22
CA PHE A 47 -5.79 1.69 -9.03
C PHE A 47 -4.32 1.59 -8.68
N PHE A 48 -3.83 0.40 -8.32
CA PHE A 48 -2.44 0.15 -7.96
C PHE A 48 -1.78 -0.80 -8.97
N ASN A 49 -0.62 -0.40 -9.48
CA ASN A 49 0.11 -1.17 -10.47
C ASN A 49 0.98 -2.25 -9.82
N LEU A 50 0.61 -3.51 -10.02
CA LEU A 50 1.31 -4.68 -9.51
C LEU A 50 2.79 -4.72 -9.92
N ARG A 51 3.17 -4.17 -11.08
CA ARG A 51 4.57 -4.18 -11.53
C ARG A 51 5.51 -3.53 -10.52
N TYR A 52 5.10 -2.42 -9.90
CA TYR A 52 5.96 -1.72 -8.94
C TYR A 52 6.14 -2.54 -7.67
N TYR A 53 5.12 -3.28 -7.26
CA TYR A 53 5.25 -4.25 -6.18
C TYR A 53 6.19 -5.40 -6.53
N GLU A 54 6.10 -5.94 -7.74
CA GLU A 54 7.01 -7.00 -8.21
C GLU A 54 8.48 -6.53 -8.19
N GLN A 55 8.73 -5.26 -8.54
CA GLN A 55 10.06 -4.65 -8.47
C GLN A 55 10.55 -4.51 -7.02
N VAL A 56 9.75 -3.91 -6.14
CA VAL A 56 10.07 -3.82 -4.70
C VAL A 56 10.29 -5.21 -4.09
N PHE A 57 9.48 -6.21 -4.49
CA PHE A 57 9.64 -7.57 -4.03
C PHE A 57 10.98 -8.17 -4.47
N ALA A 58 11.35 -8.01 -5.73
CA ALA A 58 12.60 -8.56 -6.28
C ALA A 58 13.84 -7.86 -5.71
N ASP A 59 13.78 -6.53 -5.56
CA ASP A 59 14.95 -5.70 -5.21
C ASP A 59 15.16 -5.61 -3.70
N GLU A 60 14.08 -5.63 -2.91
CA GLU A 60 14.15 -5.49 -1.46
C GLU A 60 13.70 -6.77 -0.75
N VAL A 61 12.51 -7.30 -1.01
CA VAL A 61 11.96 -8.40 -0.20
C VAL A 61 12.75 -9.70 -0.37
N GLN A 62 13.07 -10.07 -1.61
CA GLN A 62 13.69 -11.35 -1.93
C GLN A 62 15.14 -11.46 -1.45
N PRO A 63 16.01 -10.44 -1.56
CA PRO A 63 17.33 -10.45 -0.94
C PRO A 63 17.26 -10.51 0.58
N TYR A 64 16.32 -9.78 1.21
CA TYR A 64 16.14 -9.80 2.66
C TYR A 64 15.72 -11.18 3.18
N LEU A 65 14.82 -11.89 2.46
CA LEU A 65 14.43 -13.28 2.75
C LEU A 65 15.61 -14.24 2.78
N GLN A 66 16.66 -13.96 2.02
CA GLN A 66 17.84 -14.81 1.91
C GLN A 66 18.92 -14.46 2.96
N ALA A 67 18.88 -13.24 3.51
CA ALA A 67 19.97 -12.69 4.32
C ALA A 67 19.74 -12.74 5.84
N THR A 68 18.50 -12.75 6.35
CA THR A 68 18.25 -12.67 7.81
C THR A 68 17.07 -13.51 8.30
N SER A 69 17.09 -13.86 9.59
CA SER A 69 16.00 -14.56 10.29
C SER A 69 14.90 -13.62 10.82
N SER A 70 15.04 -12.29 10.64
CA SER A 70 14.08 -11.32 11.19
C SER A 70 13.65 -10.33 10.11
N SER A 71 12.43 -10.55 9.63
CA SER A 71 11.81 -9.92 8.47
C SER A 71 10.81 -8.81 8.83
N ILE A 72 10.87 -8.34 10.09
CA ILE A 72 10.06 -7.21 10.59
C ILE A 72 10.41 -5.88 9.87
N PRO A 73 11.68 -5.54 9.56
CA PRO A 73 11.97 -4.25 8.94
C PRO A 73 11.34 -4.07 7.56
N ILE A 74 11.30 -5.12 6.74
CA ILE A 74 10.85 -5.02 5.34
C ILE A 74 9.32 -4.83 5.23
N ILE A 75 8.54 -5.49 6.09
CA ILE A 75 7.07 -5.34 6.04
C ILE A 75 6.64 -3.93 6.45
N TYR A 76 7.34 -3.31 7.41
CA TYR A 76 7.13 -1.92 7.79
C TYR A 76 7.40 -0.98 6.61
N THR A 77 8.50 -1.18 5.88
CA THR A 77 8.82 -0.40 4.67
C THR A 77 7.71 -0.48 3.63
N ILE A 78 7.28 -1.70 3.29
CA ILE A 78 6.23 -1.92 2.28
C ILE A 78 4.90 -1.27 2.71
N VAL A 79 4.45 -1.53 3.93
CA VAL A 79 3.16 -0.99 4.41
C VAL A 79 3.22 0.53 4.50
N ASN A 80 4.32 1.13 4.95
CA ASN A 80 4.47 2.59 4.98
C ASN A 80 4.44 3.20 3.56
N PHE A 81 5.07 2.55 2.58
CA PHE A 81 5.01 2.98 1.18
C PHE A 81 3.57 2.96 0.65
N TYR A 82 2.86 1.84 0.80
CA TYR A 82 1.48 1.72 0.31
C TYR A 82 0.49 2.54 1.13
N PHE A 83 0.75 2.80 2.40
CA PHE A 83 0.00 3.77 3.20
C PHE A 83 0.10 5.17 2.59
N MET A 84 1.31 5.67 2.36
CA MET A 84 1.50 7.01 1.78
C MET A 84 0.98 7.10 0.35
N LEU A 85 1.15 6.05 -0.46
CA LEU A 85 0.58 5.99 -1.80
C LEU A 85 -0.95 6.02 -1.76
N THR A 86 -1.58 5.30 -0.83
CA THR A 86 -3.04 5.37 -0.66
C THR A 86 -3.49 6.75 -0.19
N CYS A 87 -2.75 7.41 0.72
CA CYS A 87 -3.02 8.80 1.11
C CYS A 87 -2.93 9.77 -0.09
N HIS A 88 -1.94 9.59 -0.97
CA HIS A 88 -1.77 10.36 -2.20
C HIS A 88 -2.99 10.24 -3.11
N GLU A 89 -3.38 9.01 -3.40
CA GLU A 89 -4.53 8.77 -4.27
C GLU A 89 -5.85 9.21 -3.61
N LEU A 90 -6.02 9.09 -2.29
CA LEU A 90 -7.17 9.62 -1.59
C LEU A 90 -7.23 11.16 -1.60
N ALA A 91 -6.09 11.85 -1.60
CA ALA A 91 -6.04 13.31 -1.73
C ALA A 91 -6.59 13.78 -3.09
N HIS A 92 -6.43 12.97 -4.15
CA HIS A 92 -7.04 13.22 -5.45
C HIS A 92 -8.58 13.18 -5.46
N ASN A 93 -9.23 12.73 -4.39
CA ASN A 93 -10.68 12.92 -4.21
C ASN A 93 -11.08 14.37 -3.96
N PHE A 94 -10.14 15.22 -3.53
CA PHE A 94 -10.39 16.62 -3.15
C PHE A 94 -9.73 17.61 -4.11
N GLU A 95 -8.54 17.29 -4.60
CA GLU A 95 -7.77 18.16 -5.49
C GLU A 95 -7.01 17.33 -6.55
N ALA A 96 -7.24 17.63 -7.82
CA ALA A 96 -6.62 16.91 -8.92
C ALA A 96 -5.18 17.37 -9.20
N ALA A 97 -4.90 18.68 -9.05
CA ALA A 97 -3.58 19.22 -9.34
C ALA A 97 -2.64 19.07 -8.14
N HIS A 98 -1.36 18.74 -8.37
CA HIS A 98 -0.33 18.70 -7.32
C HIS A 98 0.07 20.12 -6.86
N ASN A 99 -0.86 20.83 -6.24
CA ASN A 99 -0.72 22.18 -5.69
C ASN A 99 -0.72 22.15 -4.15
N SER A 100 -0.74 23.32 -3.51
CA SER A 100 -0.75 23.42 -2.05
C SER A 100 -1.99 22.80 -1.38
N ASN A 101 -3.16 22.81 -2.04
CA ASN A 101 -4.37 22.18 -1.51
C ASN A 101 -4.22 20.66 -1.51
N PHE A 102 -3.67 20.09 -2.59
CA PHE A 102 -3.36 18.68 -2.67
C PHE A 102 -2.41 18.24 -1.55
N ILE A 103 -1.32 18.98 -1.35
CA ILE A 103 -0.35 18.69 -0.28
C ILE A 103 -1.03 18.77 1.10
N HIS A 104 -1.85 19.80 1.33
CA HIS A 104 -2.60 19.93 2.58
C HIS A 104 -3.53 18.74 2.84
N HIS A 105 -4.27 18.27 1.83
CA HIS A 105 -5.12 17.08 1.95
C HIS A 105 -4.30 15.81 2.18
N LEU A 106 -3.22 15.61 1.43
CA LEU A 106 -2.30 14.48 1.60
C LEU A 106 -1.76 14.40 3.03
N GLU A 107 -1.21 15.50 3.55
CA GLU A 107 -0.66 15.57 4.90
C GLU A 107 -1.73 15.37 5.96
N THR A 108 -2.90 15.98 5.78
CA THR A 108 -4.03 15.83 6.71
C THR A 108 -4.51 14.38 6.77
N ILE A 109 -4.65 13.70 5.63
CA ILE A 109 -5.04 12.29 5.57
C ILE A 109 -3.95 11.43 6.23
N ALA A 110 -2.68 11.66 5.90
CA ALA A 110 -1.57 10.90 6.47
C ALA A 110 -1.50 11.04 7.99
N VAL A 111 -1.57 12.25 8.53
CA VAL A 111 -1.56 12.50 9.99
C VAL A 111 -2.78 11.88 10.65
N LYS A 112 -3.97 12.02 10.04
CA LYS A 112 -5.22 11.47 10.59
C LYS A 112 -5.17 9.96 10.79
N PHE A 113 -4.56 9.23 9.85
CA PHE A 113 -4.57 7.76 9.86
C PHE A 113 -3.24 7.11 10.28
N MET A 114 -2.25 7.91 10.70
CA MET A 114 -0.93 7.43 11.08
C MET A 114 -1.01 6.46 12.27
N ALA A 115 -1.81 6.79 13.28
CA ALA A 115 -1.99 5.97 14.47
C ALA A 115 -2.66 4.63 14.14
N GLU A 116 -3.70 4.62 13.33
CA GLU A 116 -4.37 3.40 12.87
C GLU A 116 -3.44 2.52 12.04
N LYS A 117 -2.58 3.12 11.21
CA LYS A 117 -1.53 2.40 10.47
C LYS A 117 -0.50 1.77 11.41
N ASP A 118 -0.09 2.46 12.48
CA ASP A 118 0.83 1.90 13.48
C ASP A 118 0.18 0.74 14.25
N LEU A 119 -1.08 0.87 14.66
CA LEU A 119 -1.84 -0.21 15.29
C LEU A 119 -2.01 -1.41 14.36
N PHE A 120 -2.33 -1.15 13.09
CA PHE A 120 -2.40 -2.17 12.06
C PHE A 120 -1.08 -2.92 11.96
N LEU A 121 0.06 -2.22 11.87
CA LEU A 121 1.41 -2.82 11.82
C LEU A 121 1.78 -3.64 13.06
N GLN A 122 1.34 -3.24 14.26
CA GLN A 122 1.57 -4.01 15.49
C GLN A 122 0.89 -5.38 15.46
N GLN A 123 -0.16 -5.55 14.66
CA GLN A 123 -0.87 -6.82 14.47
C GLN A 123 -0.20 -7.71 13.41
N PHE A 124 0.88 -7.26 12.75
CA PHE A 124 1.54 -8.05 11.71
C PHE A 124 2.52 -9.06 12.28
N SER A 125 2.56 -10.21 11.62
CA SER A 125 3.76 -11.04 11.55
C SER A 125 4.17 -11.22 10.10
N PHE A 126 5.46 -11.39 9.84
CA PHE A 126 5.93 -11.62 8.47
C PHE A 126 5.41 -12.94 7.89
N GLN A 127 5.17 -13.95 8.74
CA GLN A 127 4.52 -15.20 8.32
C GLN A 127 3.09 -14.97 7.82
N ASN A 128 2.33 -14.13 8.53
CA ASN A 128 0.98 -13.76 8.13
C ASN A 128 0.96 -13.03 6.78
N TYR A 129 1.94 -12.16 6.54
CA TYR A 129 2.14 -11.53 5.23
C TYR A 129 2.42 -12.55 4.12
N LEU A 130 3.36 -13.49 4.32
CA LEU A 130 3.68 -14.51 3.32
C LEU A 130 2.48 -15.43 3.02
N GLN A 131 1.70 -15.76 4.04
CA GLN A 131 0.52 -16.63 3.93
C GLN A 131 -0.76 -15.86 3.53
N ASN A 132 -0.72 -14.52 3.52
CA ASN A 132 -1.86 -13.64 3.30
C ASN A 132 -2.98 -13.84 4.34
N ASN A 133 -2.61 -14.12 5.59
CA ASN A 133 -3.53 -14.31 6.70
C ASN A 133 -3.63 -13.01 7.50
N PHE A 134 -4.84 -12.52 7.75
CA PHE A 134 -5.03 -11.52 8.81
C PHE A 134 -4.98 -12.22 10.18
N VAL A 135 -4.43 -11.55 11.19
CA VAL A 135 -4.49 -12.00 12.59
C VAL A 135 -5.89 -11.79 13.14
#